data_AF-A0A9E4FZ41-F1
#
_entry.id   AF-A0A9E4FZ41-F1
#
_cell.length_a   1.000
_cell.length_b   1.000
_cell.length_c   1.000
_cell.angle_alpha   90.00
_cell.angle_beta   90.00
_cell.angle_gamma   90.00
#
_symmetry.space_group_name_H-M   'P 1'
#
loop_
_entity.id
_entity.type
_entity.pdbx_description
1 polymer ?
#
loop_
_entity_poly.entity_id
_entity_poly.type
_entity_poly.pdbx_seq_one_letter_code
_entity_poly.pdbx_strand_id
1 'polypeptide(L)'
;MTFTLWMHNHTPRIAVDEELIAEFMEENPHITVEYEIVPDYFTALQTALAAGAGPDVFNQFTLFNAQFYAMGMLAEVDPVAMGYQTIEDVYARYGEGKIGETVLAGNTMNGVLYGLPTEL
;
A
#
# COMPACT_ATOMS: atom_id res chain seq x y z
N MET A 1 18.68 -5.43 0.66
CA MET A 1 17.58 -5.50 -0.34
C MET A 1 16.96 -4.12 -0.39
N THR A 2 16.71 -3.59 -1.58
CA THR A 2 16.20 -2.23 -1.75
C THR A 2 14.82 -2.28 -2.36
N PHE A 3 13.90 -1.47 -1.84
CA PHE A 3 12.57 -1.28 -2.38
C PHE A 3 12.29 0.20 -2.61
N THR A 4 11.54 0.49 -3.66
CA THR A 4 11.05 1.82 -3.98
C THR A 4 9.65 2.02 -3.40
N LEU A 5 9.45 3.16 -2.73
CA LEU A 5 8.22 3.51 -2.04
C LEU A 5 7.73 4.88 -2.49
N TRP A 6 6.52 4.91 -3.03
CA TRP A 6 5.87 6.16 -3.47
C TRP A 6 4.60 6.41 -2.66
N MET A 7 4.63 7.37 -1.74
CA MET A 7 3.42 7.84 -1.04
C MET A 7 2.78 9.02 -1.77
N HIS A 8 1.47 9.20 -1.61
CA HIS A 8 0.79 10.39 -2.11
C HIS A 8 1.43 11.66 -1.52
N ASN A 9 1.51 12.74 -2.30
CA ASN A 9 2.35 13.90 -1.97
C ASN A 9 1.69 14.94 -1.04
N HIS A 10 0.78 14.52 -0.15
CA HIS A 10 0.13 15.42 0.80
C HIS A 10 1.14 15.86 1.87
N THR A 11 1.47 17.16 1.88
CA THR A 11 2.58 17.71 2.67
C THR A 11 2.58 17.35 4.15
N PRO A 12 1.45 17.33 4.88
CA PRO A 12 1.41 16.92 6.29
C PRO A 12 1.86 15.48 6.54
N ARG A 13 1.82 14.61 5.53
CA ARG A 13 2.13 13.19 5.65
C ARG A 13 3.63 12.89 5.56
N ILE A 14 4.37 13.71 4.81
CA ILE A 14 5.80 13.52 4.49
C ILE A 14 6.64 13.27 5.75
N ALA A 15 6.58 14.17 6.75
CA ALA A 15 7.41 14.05 7.95
C ALA A 15 7.11 12.77 8.74
N VAL A 16 5.85 12.37 8.79
CA VAL A 16 5.44 11.14 9.49
C VAL A 16 5.85 9.92 8.67
N ASP A 17 5.79 9.97 7.33
CA ASP A 17 6.25 8.87 6.48
C ASP A 17 7.75 8.66 6.65
N GLU A 18 8.54 9.74 6.62
CA GLU A 18 9.98 9.71 6.86
C GLU A 18 10.33 9.11 8.23
N GLU A 19 9.59 9.45 9.28
CA GLU A 19 9.74 8.88 10.62
C GLU A 19 9.48 7.36 10.64
N LEU A 20 8.32 6.92 10.13
CA LEU A 20 7.97 5.50 10.09
C LEU A 20 8.93 4.67 9.22
N ILE A 21 9.41 5.23 8.12
CA ILE A 21 10.37 4.57 7.23
C ILE A 21 11.73 4.43 7.93
N ALA A 22 12.16 5.46 8.67
CA ALA A 22 13.38 5.39 9.46
C ALA A 22 13.30 4.32 10.56
N GLU A 23 12.20 4.26 11.31
CA GLU A 23 11.94 3.21 12.30
C GLU A 23 11.96 1.82 11.66
N PHE A 24 11.27 1.65 10.53
CA PHE A 24 11.26 0.39 9.81
C PHE A 24 12.67 -0.05 9.38
N MET A 25 13.51 0.86 8.88
CA MET A 25 14.88 0.53 8.48
C MET A 25 15.81 0.27 9.68
N GLU A 26 15.56 0.90 10.84
CA GLU A 26 16.28 0.61 12.09
C GLU A 26 15.99 -0.82 12.57
N GLU A 27 14.72 -1.23 12.55
CA GLU A 27 14.29 -2.59 12.91
C GLU A 27 14.72 -3.64 11.88
N ASN A 28 14.91 -3.23 10.62
CA ASN A 28 15.22 -4.10 9.50
C ASN A 28 16.51 -3.65 8.77
N PRO A 29 17.70 -3.76 9.39
CA PRO A 29 18.94 -3.15 8.88
C PRO A 29 19.47 -3.74 7.56
N HIS A 30 18.82 -4.77 7.04
CA HIS A 30 19.13 -5.43 5.76
C HIS A 30 18.23 -4.93 4.61
N ILE A 31 17.26 -4.07 4.92
CA ILE A 31 16.31 -3.46 3.98
C ILE A 31 16.63 -1.97 3.86
N THR A 32 16.60 -1.48 2.62
CA THR A 32 16.67 -0.05 2.29
C THR A 32 15.38 0.33 1.60
N VAL A 33 14.75 1.43 2.07
CA VAL A 33 13.55 1.99 1.45
C VAL A 33 13.93 3.28 0.74
N GLU A 34 13.79 3.29 -0.58
CA GLU A 34 13.94 4.47 -1.42
C GLU A 34 12.59 5.19 -1.50
N TYR A 35 12.38 6.13 -0.57
CA TYR A 35 11.19 6.96 -0.52
C TYR A 35 11.32 8.18 -1.42
N GLU A 36 10.40 8.32 -2.37
CA GLU A 36 10.41 9.42 -3.33
C GLU A 36 9.12 10.24 -3.25
N ILE A 37 9.26 11.56 -3.12
CA ILE A 37 8.14 12.50 -3.25
C ILE A 37 8.01 12.86 -4.73
N VAL A 38 7.05 12.24 -5.41
CA VAL A 38 6.86 12.41 -6.85
C VAL A 38 5.93 13.61 -7.15
N PRO A 39 6.38 14.61 -7.94
CA PRO A 39 5.52 15.67 -8.46
C PRO A 39 4.43 15.10 -9.37
N ASP A 40 3.26 15.74 -9.41
CA ASP A 40 2.11 15.27 -10.20
C ASP A 40 1.79 13.78 -9.97
N TYR A 41 1.90 13.36 -8.70
CA TYR A 41 1.91 11.97 -8.22
C TYR A 41 0.97 11.03 -8.98
N PHE A 42 -0.30 11.40 -9.09
CA PHE A 42 -1.33 10.57 -9.72
C PHE A 42 -1.00 10.22 -11.18
N THR A 43 -0.62 11.23 -11.97
CA THR A 43 -0.27 11.07 -13.38
C THR A 43 1.03 10.29 -13.53
N ALA A 44 2.02 10.58 -12.68
CA ALA A 44 3.31 9.90 -12.69
C ALA A 44 3.17 8.41 -12.37
N LEU A 45 2.42 8.06 -11.32
CA LEU A 45 2.15 6.67 -10.92
C LEU A 45 1.46 5.88 -12.03
N GLN A 46 0.39 6.43 -12.63
CA GLN A 46 -0.30 5.75 -13.73
C GLN A 46 0.62 5.51 -14.93
N THR A 47 1.44 6.50 -15.29
CA THR A 47 2.37 6.40 -16.41
C THR A 47 3.45 5.35 -16.13
N ALA A 48 4.03 5.37 -14.94
CA ALA A 48 5.07 4.43 -14.54
C ALA A 48 4.55 2.99 -14.51
N LEU A 49 3.39 2.76 -13.90
CA LEU A 49 2.76 1.44 -13.85
C LEU A 49 2.35 0.94 -15.24
N ALA A 50 1.78 1.80 -16.10
CA ALA A 50 1.47 1.43 -17.48
C ALA A 50 2.71 1.07 -18.31
N ALA A 51 3.87 1.62 -17.96
CA ALA A 51 5.16 1.29 -18.56
C ALA A 51 5.84 0.06 -17.92
N GLY A 52 5.26 -0.55 -16.88
CA GLY A 52 5.87 -1.64 -16.13
C GLY A 52 7.08 -1.23 -15.29
N ALA A 53 7.18 0.07 -14.95
CA ALA A 53 8.30 0.67 -14.24
C ALA A 53 7.84 1.48 -13.01
N GLY A 54 6.72 1.09 -12.39
CA GLY A 54 6.26 1.69 -11.15
C GLY A 54 7.09 1.24 -9.93
N PRO A 55 6.83 1.86 -8.76
CA PRO A 55 7.49 1.50 -7.51
C PRO A 55 7.07 0.11 -7.03
N ASP A 56 7.85 -0.48 -6.13
CA ASP A 56 7.53 -1.76 -5.49
C ASP A 56 6.29 -1.64 -4.59
N VAL A 57 6.16 -0.50 -3.89
CA VAL A 57 5.03 -0.18 -3.02
C VAL A 57 4.57 1.25 -3.29
N PHE A 58 3.26 1.46 -3.39
CA PHE A 58 2.70 2.78 -3.56
C PHE A 58 1.43 2.98 -2.73
N ASN A 59 1.11 4.25 -2.48
CA ASN A 59 -0.13 4.65 -1.84
C ASN A 59 -0.95 5.56 -2.75
N GLN A 60 -2.23 5.24 -2.91
CA GLN A 60 -3.16 6.02 -3.70
C GLN A 60 -4.52 6.08 -3.03
N PHE A 61 -5.30 7.10 -3.39
CA PHE A 61 -6.68 7.18 -2.97
C PHE A 61 -7.48 5.95 -3.40
N THR A 62 -8.13 5.30 -2.43
CA THR A 62 -8.77 3.98 -2.56
C THR A 62 -9.74 3.87 -3.74
N LEU A 63 -10.39 4.96 -4.15
CA LEU A 63 -11.29 4.97 -5.31
C LEU A 63 -10.61 4.54 -6.63
N PHE A 64 -9.28 4.61 -6.71
CA PHE A 64 -8.53 4.23 -7.90
C PHE A 64 -8.00 2.79 -7.87
N ASN A 65 -8.14 2.05 -6.77
CA ASN A 65 -7.56 0.70 -6.65
C ASN A 65 -8.14 -0.29 -7.68
N ALA A 66 -9.43 -0.14 -8.02
CA ALA A 66 -10.06 -0.93 -9.08
C ALA A 66 -9.38 -0.72 -10.46
N GLN A 67 -8.87 0.47 -10.74
CA GLN A 67 -8.14 0.76 -11.98
C GLN A 67 -6.80 0.00 -12.01
N PHE A 68 -6.02 0.07 -10.93
CA PHE A 68 -4.71 -0.62 -10.87
C PHE A 68 -4.86 -2.14 -10.85
N TYR A 69 -5.93 -2.66 -10.23
CA TYR A 69 -6.31 -4.07 -10.35
C TYR A 69 -6.60 -4.47 -11.80
N ALA A 70 -7.40 -3.69 -12.52
CA ALA A 70 -7.71 -3.96 -13.93
C ALA A 70 -6.47 -3.91 -14.83
N MET A 71 -5.44 -3.14 -14.45
CA MET A 71 -4.14 -3.10 -15.12
C MET A 71 -3.23 -4.29 -14.76
N GLY A 72 -3.59 -5.12 -13.78
CA GLY A 72 -2.76 -6.24 -13.31
C GLY A 72 -1.55 -5.80 -12.48
N MET A 73 -1.62 -4.64 -11.83
CA MET A 73 -0.49 -4.00 -11.14
C MET A 73 -0.48 -4.22 -9.62
N LEU A 74 -1.48 -4.90 -9.07
CA LEU A 74 -1.60 -5.15 -7.64
C LEU A 74 -1.30 -6.62 -7.32
N ALA A 75 -0.49 -6.84 -6.29
CA ALA A 75 -0.29 -8.15 -5.70
C ALA A 75 -1.36 -8.43 -4.63
N GLU A 76 -1.69 -9.70 -4.45
CA GLU A 76 -2.56 -10.13 -3.34
C GLU A 76 -1.85 -9.88 -2.01
N VAL A 77 -2.63 -9.48 -1.00
CA VAL A 77 -2.12 -9.34 0.37
C VAL A 77 -1.78 -10.72 0.93
N ASP A 78 -0.53 -10.89 1.35
CA ASP A 78 -0.07 -12.09 2.05
C ASP A 78 -0.24 -11.90 3.57
N PRO A 79 -1.20 -12.61 4.22
CA PRO A 79 -1.41 -12.47 5.65
C PRO A 79 -0.22 -12.98 6.47
N VAL A 80 0.51 -14.00 5.98
CA VAL A 80 1.66 -14.58 6.68
C VAL A 80 2.82 -13.60 6.69
N ALA A 81 3.07 -12.93 5.57
CA ALA A 81 4.07 -11.87 5.49
C ALA A 81 3.74 -10.69 6.44
N MET A 82 2.46 -10.45 6.72
CA MET A 82 1.99 -9.47 7.69
C MET A 82 1.99 -9.95 9.15
N GLY A 83 2.39 -11.20 9.42
CA GLY A 83 2.40 -11.79 10.75
C GLY A 83 1.06 -12.34 11.23
N TYR A 84 0.08 -12.48 10.34
CA TYR A 84 -1.22 -13.10 10.60
C TYR A 84 -1.27 -14.55 10.11
N GLN A 85 -2.23 -15.34 10.60
CA GLN A 85 -2.39 -16.73 10.15
C GLN A 85 -3.27 -16.84 8.90
N THR A 86 -4.28 -15.98 8.81
CA THR A 86 -5.31 -16.01 7.78
C THR A 86 -5.63 -14.61 7.29
N ILE A 87 -6.26 -14.51 6.10
CA ILE A 87 -6.72 -13.22 5.59
C ILE A 87 -7.85 -12.67 6.48
N GLU A 88 -8.65 -13.53 7.10
CA GLU A 88 -9.70 -13.17 8.06
C GLU A 88 -9.14 -12.44 9.28
N ASP A 89 -7.94 -12.81 9.75
CA ASP A 89 -7.26 -12.09 10.84
C ASP A 89 -6.88 -10.66 10.41
N VAL A 90 -6.49 -10.47 9.14
CA VAL A 90 -6.25 -9.14 8.57
C VAL A 90 -7.53 -8.32 8.57
N TYR A 91 -8.66 -8.88 8.12
CA TYR A 91 -9.95 -8.17 8.21
C TYR A 91 -10.32 -7.82 9.66
N ALA A 92 -10.15 -8.76 10.60
CA ALA A 92 -10.46 -8.55 12.01
C ALA A 92 -9.62 -7.44 12.66
N ARG A 93 -8.38 -7.22 12.19
CA ARG A 93 -7.52 -6.11 12.62
C ARG A 93 -8.14 -4.73 12.35
N TYR A 94 -8.99 -4.61 11.32
CA TYR A 94 -9.70 -3.39 10.95
C TYR A 94 -11.13 -3.33 11.52
N GLY A 95 -11.56 -4.35 12.25
CA GLY A 95 -12.85 -4.43 12.92
C GLY A 95 -13.52 -5.78 12.71
N GLU A 96 -14.23 -6.26 13.73
CA GLU A 96 -14.86 -7.58 13.66
C GLU A 96 -16.00 -7.63 12.62
N GLY A 97 -16.09 -8.76 11.92
CA GLY A 97 -17.17 -9.06 10.98
C GLY A 97 -17.34 -7.98 9.90
N LYS A 98 -18.56 -7.43 9.81
CA LYS A 98 -18.92 -6.45 8.76
C LYS A 98 -18.15 -5.14 8.84
N ILE A 99 -17.56 -4.81 9.99
CA ILE A 99 -16.78 -3.57 10.13
C ILE A 99 -15.50 -3.69 9.32
N GLY A 100 -14.69 -4.74 9.54
CA GLY A 100 -13.47 -4.98 8.78
C GLY A 100 -13.74 -5.15 7.28
N GLU A 101 -14.79 -5.88 6.92
CA GLU A 101 -15.23 -5.99 5.52
C GLU A 101 -15.53 -4.62 4.90
N THR A 102 -16.20 -3.72 5.63
CA THR A 102 -16.55 -2.38 5.14
C THR A 102 -15.31 -1.49 5.00
N VAL A 103 -14.40 -1.52 5.98
CA VAL A 103 -13.17 -0.74 5.97
C VAL A 103 -12.26 -1.15 4.81
N LEU A 104 -12.18 -2.46 4.53
CA LEU A 104 -11.32 -2.99 3.48
C LEU A 104 -11.99 -3.12 2.11
N ALA A 105 -13.30 -2.89 1.99
CA ALA A 105 -14.07 -3.09 0.76
C ALA A 105 -13.45 -2.42 -0.48
N GLY A 106 -12.89 -1.22 -0.33
CA GLY A 106 -12.25 -0.48 -1.43
C GLY A 106 -10.93 -1.10 -1.93
N ASN A 107 -10.38 -2.07 -1.20
CA ASN A 107 -9.18 -2.83 -1.54
C ASN A 107 -9.47 -4.29 -1.91
N THR A 108 -10.74 -4.71 -1.87
CA THR A 108 -11.15 -6.09 -2.09
C THR A 108 -11.80 -6.25 -3.46
N MET A 109 -11.17 -7.03 -4.35
CA MET A 109 -11.63 -7.28 -5.71
C MET A 109 -11.87 -8.78 -5.87
N ASN A 110 -13.09 -9.16 -6.29
CA ASN A 110 -13.48 -10.57 -6.45
C ASN A 110 -13.22 -11.44 -5.21
N GLY A 111 -13.36 -10.86 -4.00
CA GLY A 111 -13.16 -11.55 -2.73
C GLY A 111 -11.69 -11.63 -2.27
N VAL A 112 -10.75 -11.07 -3.03
CA VAL A 112 -9.32 -11.05 -2.70
C VAL A 112 -8.88 -9.64 -2.33
N LEU A 113 -8.07 -9.51 -1.27
CA LEU A 113 -7.55 -8.23 -0.78
C LEU A 113 -6.25 -7.87 -1.49
N TYR A 114 -6.15 -6.65 -2.03
CA TYR A 114 -5.03 -6.18 -2.84
C TYR A 114 -4.31 -4.94 -2.29
N GLY A 115 -4.69 -4.49 -1.08
CA GLY A 115 -4.13 -3.30 -0.48
C GLY A 115 -4.63 -3.07 0.94
N LEU A 116 -3.95 -2.16 1.65
CA LEU A 116 -4.26 -1.81 3.02
C LEU A 116 -4.45 -0.29 3.12
N PRO A 117 -5.44 0.19 3.89
CA PRO A 117 -5.56 1.61 4.17
C PRO A 117 -4.44 2.05 5.11
N THR A 118 -3.82 3.18 4.79
CA THR A 118 -2.80 3.85 5.62
C THR A 118 -3.39 4.98 6.47
N GLU A 119 -4.60 5.44 6.12
CA GLU A 119 -5.34 6.51 6.77
C GLU A 119 -6.79 6.04 6.93
N LEU A 120 -7.36 6.15 8.15
CA LEU A 120 -8.70 5.71 8.53
C LEU A 120 -9.52 6.85 9.13
#